data_AF-A0A0N4W461-F1
#
_entry.id   AF-A0A0N4W461-F1
#
_cell.length_a   1.000
_cell.length_b   1.000
_cell.length_c   1.000
_cell.angle_alpha   90.00
_cell.angle_beta   90.00
_cell.angle_gamma   90.00
#
_symmetry.space_group_name_H-M   'P 1'
#
loop_
_entity.id
_entity.type
_entity.pdbx_description
1 polymer ?
#
loop_
_entity_poly.entity_id
_entity_poly.type
_entity_poly.pdbx_seq_one_letter_code
_entity_poly.pdbx_strand_id
1 'polypeptide(L)'
;MSLTADPPNGTVPATGGTLTHNLVNGGAEKLVFKVRSSNNTEYRVKPVFGFVDPGASTPLEITRLAGPPKEDKMVVQFAPAPPDATDPAAAFAAVQPAGNVTIPLSATAPAAEAPPAAPPPQ
;
A
#
# COMPACT_ATOMS: atom_id res chain seq x y z
N MET A 1 -7.96 -9.02 16.37
CA MET A 1 -6.88 -8.64 15.44
C MET A 1 -7.48 -7.90 14.27
N SER A 2 -7.12 -6.64 14.05
CA SER A 2 -7.70 -5.79 12.99
C SER A 2 -6.62 -4.88 12.43
N LEU A 3 -6.30 -5.03 11.15
CA LEU A 3 -5.44 -4.13 10.41
C LEU A 3 -6.24 -3.51 9.27
N THR A 4 -6.18 -2.19 9.13
CA THR A 4 -6.78 -1.45 8.02
C THR A 4 -5.72 -0.58 7.35
N ALA A 5 -5.97 -0.16 6.10
CA ALA A 5 -5.13 0.79 5.39
C ALA A 5 -5.93 2.07 5.14
N ASP A 6 -5.33 3.23 5.40
CA ASP A 6 -5.93 4.54 5.18
C ASP A 6 -4.98 5.44 4.35
N PRO A 7 -5.37 5.90 3.15
CA PRO A 7 -6.63 5.61 2.48
C PRO A 7 -6.74 4.11 2.10
N PRO A 8 -7.95 3.55 1.93
CA PRO A 8 -8.12 2.13 1.61
C PRO A 8 -7.78 1.79 0.15
N ASN A 9 -7.64 2.79 -0.72
CA ASN A 9 -7.30 2.67 -2.13
C ASN A 9 -6.40 3.83 -2.56
N GLY A 10 -5.63 3.66 -3.63
CA GLY A 10 -4.68 4.66 -4.11
C GLY A 10 -4.79 4.88 -5.61
N THR A 11 -4.78 6.14 -6.04
CA THR A 11 -4.74 6.51 -7.46
C THR A 11 -3.52 7.36 -7.73
N VAL A 12 -2.71 6.97 -8.71
CA VAL A 12 -1.42 7.60 -9.02
C VAL A 12 -1.26 7.77 -10.53
N PRO A 13 -0.57 8.81 -11.01
CA PRO A 13 -0.28 8.94 -12.44
C PRO A 13 0.59 7.79 -12.95
N ALA A 14 0.27 7.31 -14.15
CA ALA A 14 1.05 6.29 -14.85
C ALA A 14 2.48 6.78 -15.19
N THR A 15 2.68 8.10 -15.29
CA THR A 15 3.98 8.76 -15.44
C THR A 15 4.86 8.68 -14.18
N GLY A 16 4.28 8.28 -13.04
CA GLY A 16 4.97 8.11 -11.77
C GLY A 16 4.41 9.00 -10.67
N GLY A 17 4.66 8.61 -9.42
CA GLY A 17 4.19 9.33 -8.23
C GLY A 17 4.35 8.51 -6.96
N THR A 18 4.01 9.09 -5.82
CA THR A 18 4.09 8.41 -4.52
C THR A 18 2.73 8.45 -3.83
N LEU A 19 2.36 7.32 -3.23
CA LEU A 19 1.17 7.15 -2.41
C LEU A 19 1.61 6.77 -1.00
N THR A 20 0.99 7.38 -0.01
CA THR A 20 1.24 7.05 1.40
C THR A 20 -0.04 6.50 2.00
N HIS A 21 0.04 5.30 2.55
CA HIS A 21 -1.06 4.62 3.24
C HIS A 21 -0.67 4.32 4.68
N ASN A 22 -1.51 4.67 5.64
CA ASN A 22 -1.32 4.34 7.04
C ASN A 22 -1.94 2.97 7.32
N LEU A 23 -1.11 2.01 7.72
CA LEU A 23 -1.55 0.73 8.23
C LEU A 23 -1.93 0.89 9.70
N VAL A 24 -3.22 0.87 10.01
CA VAL A 24 -3.75 1.13 11.36
C VAL A 24 -4.08 -0.20 12.05
N ASN A 25 -3.45 -0.46 13.18
CA ASN A 25 -3.75 -1.62 14.02
C ASN A 25 -4.78 -1.25 15.08
N GLY A 26 -6.04 -1.61 14.84
CA GLY A 26 -7.14 -1.41 15.80
C GLY A 26 -7.24 -2.53 16.84
N GLY A 27 -6.30 -3.49 16.85
CA GLY A 27 -6.26 -4.61 17.79
C GLY A 27 -5.51 -4.29 19.08
N ALA A 28 -5.55 -5.24 20.02
CA ALA A 28 -4.85 -5.18 21.31
C ALA A 28 -3.45 -5.83 21.29
N GLU A 29 -3.06 -6.47 20.18
CA GLU A 29 -1.79 -7.18 20.03
C GLU A 29 -0.90 -6.50 18.99
N LYS A 30 0.42 -6.60 19.16
CA LYS A 30 1.39 -6.16 18.14
C LYS A 30 1.28 -7.06 16.91
N LEU A 31 1.18 -6.46 15.74
CA LEU A 31 1.11 -7.18 14.47
C LEU A 31 2.42 -7.09 13.72
N VAL A 32 2.80 -8.17 13.06
CA VAL A 32 3.82 -8.18 12.01
C VAL A 32 3.11 -8.23 10.67
N PHE A 33 3.57 -7.44 9.70
CA PHE A 33 3.02 -7.44 8.35
C PHE A 33 4.08 -7.68 7.28
N LYS A 34 3.61 -8.18 6.14
CA LYS A 34 4.36 -8.33 4.89
C LYS A 34 3.54 -7.79 3.73
N VAL A 35 4.14 -6.90 2.96
CA VAL A 35 3.52 -6.34 1.75
C VAL A 35 3.91 -7.17 0.53
N ARG A 36 2.92 -7.48 -0.28
CA ARG A 36 3.06 -8.12 -1.58
C ARG A 36 2.42 -7.25 -2.65
N SER A 37 3.18 -6.91 -3.67
CA SER A 37 2.64 -6.21 -4.85
C SER A 37 2.29 -7.21 -5.95
N SER A 38 1.20 -6.98 -6.68
CA SER A 38 0.93 -7.64 -7.96
C SER A 38 1.95 -7.25 -9.04
N ASN A 39 2.58 -6.08 -8.92
CA ASN A 39 3.47 -5.53 -9.92
C ASN A 39 4.71 -4.89 -9.27
N ASN A 40 5.77 -5.68 -9.17
CA ASN A 40 7.06 -5.24 -8.65
C ASN A 40 7.97 -4.64 -9.73
N THR A 41 7.51 -4.52 -10.97
CA THR A 41 8.29 -3.87 -12.04
C THR A 41 8.12 -2.37 -11.94
N GLU A 42 6.87 -1.93 -11.85
CA GLU A 42 6.51 -0.52 -11.87
C GLU A 42 6.15 0.05 -10.50
N TYR A 43 5.98 -0.77 -9.47
CA TYR A 43 5.82 -0.29 -8.09
C TYR A 43 7.02 -0.64 -7.20
N ARG A 44 7.36 0.31 -6.33
CA ARG A 44 8.27 0.14 -5.20
C ARG A 44 7.46 0.40 -3.94
N VAL A 45 7.69 -0.40 -2.91
CA VAL A 45 6.99 -0.25 -1.62
C VAL A 45 7.98 -0.26 -0.47
N LYS A 46 7.78 0.63 0.49
CA LYS A 46 8.60 0.74 1.69
C LYS A 46 7.73 1.12 2.89
N PRO A 47 7.82 0.41 4.02
CA PRO A 47 8.55 -0.84 4.24
C PRO A 47 7.84 -2.07 3.63
N VAL A 48 8.59 -3.11 3.27
CA VAL A 48 8.01 -4.42 2.81
C VAL A 48 7.59 -5.28 4.01
N PHE A 49 8.33 -5.19 5.11
CA PHE A 49 8.05 -5.86 6.37
C PHE A 49 8.09 -4.84 7.49
N GLY A 50 7.21 -4.98 8.47
CA GLY A 50 7.22 -4.10 9.63
C GLY A 50 6.36 -4.63 10.76
N PHE A 51 6.41 -3.91 11.88
CA PHE A 51 5.52 -4.12 13.00
C PHE A 51 4.56 -2.94 13.12
N VAL A 52 3.34 -3.23 13.60
CA VAL A 52 2.37 -2.20 13.99
C VAL A 52 1.94 -2.49 15.42
N ASP A 53 2.32 -1.60 16.34
CA ASP A 53 1.90 -1.68 17.74
C ASP A 53 0.38 -1.54 17.90
N PRO A 54 -0.21 -2.10 18.97
CA PRO A 54 -1.65 -2.00 19.22
C PRO A 54 -2.08 -0.55 19.39
N GLY A 55 -3.11 -0.13 18.66
CA GLY A 55 -3.59 1.25 18.62
C GLY A 55 -2.69 2.22 17.86
N ALA A 56 -1.60 1.76 17.25
CA ALA A 56 -0.69 2.57 16.45
C ALA A 56 -0.98 2.44 14.95
N SER A 57 -0.33 3.31 14.17
CA SER A 57 -0.30 3.18 12.72
C SER A 57 1.11 3.30 12.17
N THR A 58 1.36 2.63 11.05
CA THR A 58 2.66 2.65 10.36
C THR A 58 2.46 3.13 8.93
N PRO A 59 3.19 4.17 8.47
CA PRO A 59 3.09 4.63 7.10
C PRO A 59 3.73 3.62 6.13
N LEU A 60 3.03 3.37 5.04
CA LEU A 60 3.42 2.53 3.91
C LEU A 60 3.52 3.42 2.68
N GLU A 61 4.74 3.63 2.20
CA GLU A 61 5.02 4.41 1.01
C GLU A 61 5.06 3.50 -0.22
N ILE A 62 4.24 3.82 -1.21
CA ILE A 62 4.14 3.12 -2.49
C ILE A 62 4.53 4.11 -3.58
N THR A 63 5.69 3.89 -4.20
CA THR A 63 6.16 4.68 -5.34
C THR A 63 5.79 3.98 -6.64
N ARG A 64 5.04 4.64 -7.51
CA ARG A 64 4.81 4.26 -8.91
C ARG A 64 5.94 4.83 -9.76
N LEU A 65 6.56 3.96 -10.54
CA LEU A 65 7.50 4.30 -11.62
C LEU A 65 6.72 4.53 -12.92
N ALA A 66 7.34 5.27 -13.84
CA ALA A 66 6.77 5.50 -15.16
C ALA A 66 6.49 4.16 -15.88
N GLY A 67 5.25 3.98 -16.33
CA GLY A 67 4.79 2.77 -16.99
C GLY A 67 3.41 2.95 -17.61
N PRO A 68 2.85 1.91 -18.24
CA PRO A 68 1.50 1.97 -18.81
C PRO A 68 0.45 2.17 -17.70
N PRO A 69 -0.70 2.82 -18.01
CA PRO A 69 -1.82 2.86 -17.09
C PRO A 69 -2.36 1.44 -16.85
N LYS A 70 -2.57 1.09 -15.58
CA LYS A 70 -2.95 -0.26 -15.17
C LYS A 70 -3.57 -0.26 -13.77
N GLU A 71 -4.50 -1.18 -13.56
CA GLU A 71 -5.00 -1.51 -12.24
C GLU A 71 -4.16 -2.62 -11.61
N ASP A 72 -3.66 -2.34 -10.41
CA ASP A 72 -2.80 -3.20 -9.62
C ASP A 72 -3.36 -3.31 -8.20
N LYS A 73 -2.80 -4.20 -7.39
CA LYS A 73 -3.18 -4.37 -5.98
C LYS A 73 -1.97 -4.61 -5.10
N MET A 74 -1.96 -3.98 -3.94
CA MET A 74 -1.04 -4.27 -2.85
C MET A 74 -1.76 -5.09 -1.80
N VAL A 75 -1.23 -6.25 -1.48
CA VAL A 75 -1.76 -7.15 -0.46
C VAL A 75 -0.84 -7.08 0.75
N VAL A 76 -1.34 -6.54 1.85
CA VAL A 76 -0.65 -6.49 3.14
C VAL A 76 -1.14 -7.66 3.97
N GLN A 77 -0.32 -8.69 4.09
CA GLN A 77 -0.61 -9.84 4.95
C GLN A 77 -0.15 -9.51 6.38
N PHE A 78 -0.92 -9.88 7.38
CA PHE A 78 -0.59 -9.61 8.78
C PHE A 78 -0.82 -10.82 9.68
N ALA A 79 -0.10 -10.85 10.79
CA ALA A 79 -0.13 -11.91 11.80
C ALA A 79 0.24 -11.33 13.18
N PRO A 80 -0.09 -12.01 14.28
CA PRO A 80 0.44 -11.65 15.60
C PRO A 80 1.97 -11.72 15.58
N ALA A 81 2.61 -10.64 16.04
CA ALA A 81 4.05 -10.61 16.19
C ALA A 81 4.47 -11.48 17.40
N PRO A 82 5.54 -12.28 17.27
CA PRO A 82 6.14 -12.94 18.43
C PRO A 82 6.62 -11.90 19.47
N PRO A 83 6.50 -12.18 20.78
CA PRO A 83 6.79 -11.20 21.84
C PRO A 83 8.23 -10.67 21.84
N ASP A 84 9.20 -11.49 21.41
CA ASP A 84 10.63 -11.15 21.37
C ASP A 84 11.16 -10.85 19.96
N ALA A 85 10.25 -10.67 19.00
CA ALA A 85 10.63 -10.40 17.62
C ALA A 85 11.17 -8.98 17.44
N THR A 86 12.44 -8.87 17.04
CA THR A 86 13.09 -7.60 16.66
C THR A 86 13.18 -7.43 15.14
N ASP A 87 13.24 -8.53 14.39
CA ASP A 87 13.28 -8.52 12.93
C ASP A 87 11.91 -8.90 12.34
N PRO A 88 11.23 -7.99 11.62
CA PRO A 88 9.89 -8.25 11.09
C PRO A 88 9.89 -9.28 9.96
N ALA A 89 10.97 -9.42 9.20
CA ALA A 89 11.04 -10.39 8.12
C ALA A 89 11.15 -11.82 8.65
N ALA A 90 12.04 -12.05 9.62
CA ALA A 90 12.19 -13.32 10.33
C ALA A 90 10.95 -13.65 11.15
N ALA A 91 10.36 -12.67 11.83
CA ALA A 91 9.11 -12.84 12.57
C ALA A 91 7.97 -13.28 11.66
N PHE A 92 7.79 -12.60 10.52
CA PHE A 92 6.76 -12.97 9.55
C PHE A 92 7.00 -14.36 8.93
N ALA A 93 8.26 -14.75 8.73
CA ALA A 93 8.60 -16.09 8.23
C ALA A 93 8.29 -17.21 9.24
N ALA A 94 8.30 -16.90 10.54
CA ALA A 94 8.01 -17.86 11.60
C ALA A 94 6.52 -18.00 11.93
N VAL A 95 5.65 -17.13 11.39
CA VAL A 95 4.20 -17.12 11.68
C VAL A 95 3.38 -17.40 10.43
N GLN A 96 2.16 -17.91 10.63
CA GLN A 96 1.17 -18.01 9.56
C GLN A 96 0.37 -16.71 9.47
N PRO A 97 0.13 -16.16 8.26
CA PRO A 97 -0.72 -14.99 8.08
C PRO A 97 -2.12 -15.23 8.67
N ALA A 98 -2.52 -14.41 9.63
CA ALA A 98 -3.85 -14.47 10.23
C ALA A 98 -4.91 -13.73 9.39
N GLY A 99 -4.47 -12.78 8.56
CA GLY A 99 -5.34 -12.02 7.68
C GLY A 99 -4.57 -11.26 6.60
N ASN A 100 -5.32 -10.58 5.74
CA ASN A 100 -4.75 -9.69 4.73
C ASN A 100 -5.64 -8.49 4.44
N VAL A 101 -5.01 -7.38 4.08
CA VAL A 101 -5.64 -6.14 3.59
C VAL A 101 -5.24 -5.98 2.14
N THR A 102 -6.21 -5.74 1.26
CA THR A 102 -5.93 -5.46 -0.15
C THR A 102 -6.20 -3.99 -0.43
N ILE A 103 -5.18 -3.28 -0.90
CA ILE A 103 -5.22 -1.89 -1.32
C ILE A 103 -5.21 -1.90 -2.86
N PRO A 104 -6.35 -1.62 -3.52
CA PRO A 104 -6.37 -1.46 -4.96
C PRO A 104 -5.62 -0.17 -5.35
N LEU A 105 -4.78 -0.29 -6.37
CA LEU A 105 -3.97 0.79 -6.92
C LEU A 105 -4.35 1.02 -8.37
N SER A 106 -4.67 2.25 -8.71
CA SER A 106 -5.03 2.64 -10.07
C SER A 106 -3.94 3.56 -10.63
N ALA A 107 -3.15 3.07 -11.59
CA ALA A 107 -2.27 3.91 -12.39
C ALA A 107 -3.06 4.48 -13.57
N THR A 108 -3.43 5.77 -13.50
CA THR A 108 -4.20 6.43 -14.55
C THR A 108 -3.29 7.17 -15.50
N ALA A 109 -3.63 7.21 -16.80
CA ALA A 109 -2.92 8.10 -17.71
C ALA A 109 -3.01 9.53 -17.15
N PRO A 110 -1.96 10.37 -17.32
CA PRO A 110 -2.11 11.79 -17.05
C PRO A 110 -3.37 12.23 -17.81
N ALA A 111 -4.32 12.84 -17.10
CA ALA A 111 -5.50 13.38 -17.75
C ALA A 111 -4.97 14.24 -18.89
N ALA A 112 -5.19 13.78 -20.13
CA ALA A 112 -4.98 14.63 -21.28
C ALA A 112 -5.82 15.86 -20.94
N GLU A 113 -5.15 17.02 -20.77
CA GLU A 113 -5.82 18.30 -20.62
C GLU A 113 -6.99 18.27 -21.60
N ALA A 114 -8.21 18.37 -21.06
CA ALA A 114 -9.38 18.48 -21.90
C ALA A 114 -9.04 19.57 -22.93
N PRO A 115 -9.19 19.29 -24.24
CA PRO A 115 -8.84 20.27 -25.25
C PRO A 115 -9.48 21.59 -24.85
N PRO A 116 -8.74 22.73 -24.86
CA PRO A 116 -9.28 23.99 -24.38
C PRO A 116 -10.61 24.20 -25.07
N ALA A 117 -11.67 24.38 -24.27
CA ALA A 117 -13.01 24.58 -24.79
C ALA A 117 -12.92 25.66 -25.87
N ALA A 118 -13.26 25.31 -27.11
CA ALA A 118 -13.22 26.23 -28.22
C ALA A 118 -14.00 27.50 -27.80
N PRO A 119 -13.45 28.71 -28.00
CA PRO A 119 -14.17 29.91 -27.64
C PRO A 119 -15.50 29.93 -28.42
N PRO A 120 -16.59 30.41 -27.78
CA PRO A 120 -17.89 30.46 -28.45
C PRO A 120 -17.78 31.32 -29.73
N PRO A 121 -18.43 30.94 -30.83
CA PRO A 121 -18.44 31.75 -32.04
C PRO A 121 -19.09 33.12 -31.75
N GLN A 122 -18.44 34.19 -32.23
CA GLN A 122 -18.96 35.56 -32.20
C GLN A 122 -20.21 35.72 -33.08
#